data_AF-A0AAU9IE85-F1
#
_entry.id   AF-A0AAU9IE85-F1
#
_cell.length_a   1.000
_cell.length_b   1.000
_cell.length_c   1.000
_cell.angle_alpha   90.00
_cell.angle_beta   90.00
_cell.angle_gamma   90.00
#
_symmetry.space_group_name_H-M   'P 1'
#
loop_
_entity.id
_entity.type
_entity.pdbx_description
1 polymer ?
#
loop_
_entity_poly.entity_id
_entity_poly.type
_entity_poly.pdbx_seq_one_letter_code
_entity_poly.pdbx_strand_id
1 'polypeptide(L)'
;MQADSSFYKLDIILPTGQLSVQSFQGATPTQNISTLIFQRLIQIFDFPYLPFLLTQDLSHHVCALLYFSQDEEGSQSSFFILEQLLTQGLPSSSPILMVELGDPANPDFVYLLAHIQDRPGLGSFFYASKLAIFKFTYTELFGEGMDSIVNYIKAAKIARDEIFSQTLALKEAIEQKNKENAQYAQLSGCLFGKLKLMKEQHESSSEQIRHLNSQLKSQRKAGQDELDQDLECLLCRNSVKNIVFLPCGHIVACKECVIDQMKIQLNTPTGRRAQGVLCPLCKTKIREAREVYF
;
A
#
# COMPACT_ATOMS: atom_id res chain seq x y z
N MET A 1 -51.50 30.46 7.23
CA MET A 1 -51.12 30.09 8.61
C MET A 1 -49.64 29.72 8.58
N GLN A 2 -48.76 30.52 9.18
CA GLN A 2 -47.37 30.12 9.39
C GLN A 2 -47.38 29.09 10.53
N ALA A 3 -47.35 27.82 10.20
CA ALA A 3 -47.11 26.77 11.18
C ALA A 3 -45.66 26.92 11.64
N ASP A 4 -45.42 27.03 12.94
CA ASP A 4 -44.08 26.92 13.52
C ASP A 4 -43.50 25.57 13.10
N SER A 5 -42.60 25.59 12.13
CA SER A 5 -41.96 24.38 11.62
C SER A 5 -40.85 23.98 12.58
N SER A 6 -41.23 23.34 13.69
CA SER A 6 -40.27 22.73 14.59
C SER A 6 -39.69 21.48 13.94
N PHE A 7 -38.40 21.53 13.63
CA PHE A 7 -37.64 20.36 13.21
C PHE A 7 -37.28 19.52 14.43
N TYR A 8 -37.36 18.20 14.27
CA TYR A 8 -36.96 17.24 15.30
C TYR A 8 -35.80 16.39 14.80
N LYS A 9 -34.92 16.02 15.72
CA LYS A 9 -33.84 15.06 15.45
C LYS A 9 -34.44 13.66 15.41
N LEU A 10 -34.22 12.95 14.30
CA LEU A 10 -34.59 11.56 14.10
C LEU A 10 -33.33 10.75 13.84
N ASP A 11 -33.11 9.69 14.60
CA ASP A 11 -31.99 8.78 14.41
C ASP A 11 -32.43 7.54 13.62
N ILE A 12 -31.83 7.31 12.46
CA ILE A 12 -32.02 6.10 11.65
C ILE A 12 -30.79 5.20 11.85
N ILE A 13 -30.99 4.05 12.49
CA ILE A 13 -29.92 3.07 12.75
C ILE A 13 -29.83 2.14 11.54
N LEU A 14 -28.75 2.25 10.77
CA LEU A 14 -28.42 1.42 9.62
C LEU A 14 -27.47 0.28 10.03
N PRO A 15 -27.34 -0.80 9.23
CA PRO A 15 -26.39 -1.88 9.53
C PRO A 15 -24.93 -1.40 9.58
N THR A 16 -24.60 -0.35 8.82
CA THR A 16 -23.25 0.20 8.69
C THR A 16 -22.98 1.38 9.64
N GLY A 17 -23.97 1.84 10.41
CA GLY A 17 -23.81 2.99 11.31
C GLY A 17 -25.12 3.68 11.67
N GLN A 18 -25.04 4.79 12.40
CA GLN A 18 -26.20 5.60 12.79
C GLN A 18 -26.25 6.90 11.99
N LEU A 19 -27.42 7.23 11.46
CA LEU A 19 -27.71 8.45 10.71
C LEU A 19 -28.64 9.33 11.54
N SER A 20 -28.19 10.51 11.96
CA SER A 20 -29.07 11.52 12.57
C SER A 20 -29.56 12.49 11.50
N VAL A 21 -30.88 12.58 11.29
CA VAL A 21 -31.50 13.49 10.32
C VAL A 21 -32.40 14.50 11.00
N GLN A 22 -32.49 15.70 10.41
CA GLN A 22 -33.55 16.65 10.73
C GLN A 22 -34.82 16.24 10.00
N SER A 23 -35.88 16.05 10.76
CA SER A 23 -37.18 15.64 10.26
C SER A 23 -38.22 16.72 10.53
N PHE A 24 -39.14 16.89 9.59
CA PHE A 24 -40.37 17.65 9.79
C PHE A 24 -41.55 16.69 9.80
N GLN A 25 -42.32 16.69 10.90
CA GLN A 25 -43.52 15.86 11.04
C GLN A 25 -44.75 16.66 10.60
N GLY A 26 -45.61 16.05 9.77
CA GLY A 26 -46.84 16.66 9.27
C GLY A 26 -47.88 16.95 10.37
N ALA A 27 -49.00 17.57 9.98
CA ALA A 27 -49.98 18.23 10.86
C ALA A 27 -50.72 17.33 11.89
N THR A 28 -50.51 16.02 11.89
CA THR A 28 -51.14 15.09 12.86
C THR A 28 -50.10 14.52 13.83
N PRO A 29 -50.13 14.91 15.12
CA PRO A 29 -49.10 14.56 16.08
C PRO A 29 -49.34 13.14 16.61
N THR A 30 -48.82 12.12 15.92
CA THR A 30 -48.82 10.75 16.43
C THR A 30 -47.45 10.42 16.99
N GLN A 31 -47.14 10.92 18.21
CA GLN A 31 -45.87 10.72 18.92
C GLN A 31 -44.62 11.19 18.15
N ASN A 32 -43.66 11.75 18.89
CA ASN A 32 -42.37 12.10 18.31
C ASN A 32 -41.57 10.83 18.08
N ILE A 33 -41.28 10.52 16.82
CA ILE A 33 -40.41 9.41 16.44
C ILE A 33 -38.98 9.88 16.62
N SER A 34 -38.28 9.40 17.65
CA SER A 34 -36.88 9.75 17.88
C SER A 34 -35.91 8.80 17.19
N THR A 35 -36.32 7.55 16.96
CA THR A 35 -35.42 6.50 16.46
C THR A 35 -36.15 5.52 15.57
N LEU A 36 -35.54 5.17 14.44
CA LEU A 36 -35.99 4.13 13.52
C LEU A 36 -34.82 3.19 13.22
N ILE A 37 -35.11 1.90 13.07
CA ILE A 37 -34.11 0.87 12.83
C ILE A 37 -34.34 0.29 11.43
N PHE A 38 -33.29 0.28 10.61
CA PHE A 38 -33.30 -0.40 9.32
C PHE A 38 -33.60 -1.88 9.50
N GLN A 39 -34.64 -2.36 8.82
CA GLN A 39 -34.97 -3.77 8.76
C GLN A 39 -34.43 -4.38 7.47
N ARG A 40 -34.84 -3.85 6.32
CA ARG A 40 -34.47 -4.38 5.00
C ARG A 40 -34.79 -3.41 3.87
N LEU A 41 -34.19 -3.67 2.72
CA LEU A 41 -34.62 -3.11 1.44
C LEU A 41 -35.78 -3.95 0.90
N ILE A 42 -36.78 -3.28 0.35
CA ILE A 42 -38.01 -3.88 -0.15
C ILE A 42 -38.39 -3.29 -1.50
N GLN A 43 -39.09 -4.07 -2.30
CA GLN A 43 -39.78 -3.60 -3.49
C GLN A 43 -41.23 -3.30 -3.13
N ILE A 44 -41.84 -2.34 -3.83
CA ILE A 44 -43.26 -1.99 -3.68
C ILE A 44 -44.22 -3.19 -3.70
N PHE A 45 -43.89 -4.24 -4.46
CA PHE A 45 -44.71 -5.45 -4.60
C PHE A 45 -44.56 -6.45 -3.44
N ASP A 46 -43.60 -6.23 -2.54
CA ASP A 46 -43.47 -7.04 -1.32
C ASP A 46 -44.65 -6.81 -0.36
N PHE A 47 -45.36 -5.69 -0.53
CA PHE A 47 -46.61 -5.39 0.16
C PHE A 47 -47.78 -5.43 -0.84
N PRO A 48 -48.65 -6.46 -0.78
CA PRO A 48 -49.70 -6.66 -1.77
C PRO A 48 -50.65 -5.46 -1.95
N TYR A 49 -50.91 -4.71 -0.88
CA TYR A 49 -51.84 -3.58 -0.90
C TYR A 49 -51.17 -2.22 -1.10
N LEU A 50 -49.84 -2.13 -0.98
CA LEU A 50 -49.14 -0.86 -1.13
C LEU A 50 -49.30 -0.22 -2.52
N PRO A 51 -49.25 -0.96 -3.65
CA PRO A 51 -49.55 -0.38 -4.97
C PRO A 51 -50.94 0.26 -5.04
N PHE A 52 -51.92 -0.32 -4.35
CA PHE A 52 -53.28 0.23 -4.30
C PHE A 52 -53.33 1.50 -3.43
N LEU A 53 -52.69 1.49 -2.26
CA LEU A 53 -52.58 2.66 -1.39
C LEU A 53 -51.89 3.85 -2.08
N LEU A 54 -50.90 3.59 -2.94
CA LEU A 54 -50.20 4.62 -3.72
C LEU A 54 -51.07 5.30 -4.78
N THR A 55 -52.21 4.71 -5.13
CA THR A 55 -53.21 5.37 -5.99
C THR A 55 -54.15 6.30 -5.21
N GLN A 56 -54.10 6.26 -3.87
CA GLN A 56 -54.90 7.07 -2.96
C GLN A 56 -54.10 8.26 -2.42
N ASP A 57 -54.76 9.13 -1.65
CA ASP A 57 -54.08 10.21 -0.95
C ASP A 57 -53.29 9.67 0.25
N LEU A 58 -51.96 9.60 0.12
CA LEU A 58 -51.03 9.19 1.16
C LEU A 58 -50.66 10.30 2.14
N SER A 59 -51.28 11.49 2.05
CA SER A 59 -50.97 12.62 2.94
C SER A 59 -51.06 12.25 4.43
N HIS A 60 -51.97 11.35 4.78
CA HIS A 60 -52.17 10.86 6.15
C HIS A 60 -51.10 9.87 6.63
N HIS A 61 -50.38 9.24 5.71
CA HIS A 61 -49.31 8.28 6.03
C HIS A 61 -47.95 8.97 6.15
N VAL A 62 -47.76 10.18 5.62
CA VAL A 62 -46.49 10.92 5.72
C VAL A 62 -46.21 11.29 7.17
N CYS A 63 -45.20 10.65 7.78
CA CYS A 63 -44.81 10.93 9.16
C CYS A 63 -43.59 11.83 9.26
N ALA A 64 -42.67 11.79 8.30
CA ALA A 64 -41.47 12.63 8.33
C ALA A 64 -40.99 12.98 6.93
N LEU A 65 -40.62 14.24 6.72
CA LEU A 65 -39.84 14.70 5.56
C LEU A 65 -38.42 14.95 6.01
N LEU A 66 -37.45 14.35 5.33
CA LEU A 66 -36.04 14.42 5.73
C LEU A 66 -35.33 15.50 4.91
N TYR A 67 -34.79 16.50 5.61
CA TYR A 67 -34.08 17.61 5.00
C TYR A 67 -32.58 17.50 5.26
N PHE A 68 -31.81 17.99 4.29
CA PHE A 68 -30.36 18.10 4.40
C PHE A 68 -29.99 19.39 5.13
N SER A 69 -29.09 19.27 6.11
CA SER A 69 -28.42 20.46 6.66
C SER A 69 -27.29 20.86 5.73
N GLN A 70 -27.24 22.12 5.31
CA GLN A 70 -26.20 22.66 4.42
C GLN A 70 -24.78 22.53 4.99
N ASP A 71 -24.65 22.24 6.28
CA ASP A 71 -23.35 22.12 6.96
C ASP A 71 -22.65 20.76 6.75
N GLU A 72 -23.29 19.77 6.12
CA GLU A 72 -22.73 18.42 5.86
C GLU A 72 -22.33 18.18 4.38
N GLU A 73 -21.72 19.16 3.70
CA GLU A 73 -21.30 19.06 2.28
C GLU A 73 -20.06 18.15 2.03
N GLY A 74 -20.01 16.98 2.67
CA GLY A 74 -19.01 15.94 2.40
C GLY A 74 -19.61 14.76 1.63
N SER A 75 -18.89 14.23 0.63
CA SER A 75 -19.23 12.99 -0.09
C SER A 75 -19.20 11.70 0.76
N GLN A 76 -19.16 11.84 2.09
CA GLN A 76 -19.27 10.78 3.08
C GLN A 76 -20.42 11.01 4.07
N SER A 77 -21.33 11.96 3.81
CA SER A 77 -22.50 12.11 4.67
C SER A 77 -23.31 10.80 4.65
N SER A 78 -23.74 10.36 5.83
CA SER A 78 -24.55 9.15 5.98
C SER A 78 -25.84 9.22 5.14
N PHE A 79 -26.30 10.44 4.83
CA PHE A 79 -27.38 10.70 3.90
C PHE A 79 -27.05 10.32 2.46
N PHE A 80 -25.85 10.66 1.96
CA PHE A 80 -25.41 10.28 0.62
C PHE A 80 -25.39 8.76 0.46
N ILE A 81 -24.96 8.03 1.49
CA ILE A 81 -25.01 6.56 1.52
C ILE A 81 -26.45 6.08 1.36
N LEU A 82 -27.39 6.69 2.08
CA LEU A 82 -28.81 6.30 2.04
C LEU A 82 -29.47 6.67 0.69
N GLU A 83 -29.16 7.85 0.14
CA GLU A 83 -29.60 8.25 -1.21
C GLU A 83 -29.02 7.29 -2.26
N GLN A 84 -27.74 6.93 -2.15
CA GLN A 84 -27.12 5.93 -3.02
C GLN A 84 -27.77 4.55 -2.89
N LEU A 85 -28.10 4.09 -1.68
CA LEU A 85 -28.78 2.80 -1.49
C LEU A 85 -30.15 2.76 -2.19
N LEU A 86 -30.87 3.88 -2.21
CA LEU A 86 -32.18 3.99 -2.86
C LEU A 86 -32.08 4.24 -4.37
N THR A 87 -30.97 4.81 -4.86
CA THR A 87 -30.83 5.22 -6.28
C THR A 87 -29.88 4.34 -7.11
N GLN A 88 -29.00 3.54 -6.49
CA GLN A 88 -28.03 2.75 -7.22
C GLN A 88 -28.67 1.53 -7.91
N GLY A 89 -28.51 1.47 -9.24
CA GLY A 89 -28.62 0.23 -10.00
C GLY A 89 -30.01 -0.13 -10.53
N LEU A 90 -31.00 0.75 -10.41
CA LEU A 90 -32.33 0.50 -10.95
C LEU A 90 -32.44 1.04 -12.39
N PRO A 91 -32.56 0.18 -13.43
CA PRO A 91 -33.01 0.65 -14.74
C PRO A 91 -34.34 1.39 -14.61
N SER A 92 -34.65 2.28 -15.56
CA SER A 92 -35.84 3.15 -15.53
C SER A 92 -37.19 2.40 -15.45
N SER A 93 -37.18 1.07 -15.61
CA SER A 93 -38.32 0.16 -15.55
C SER A 93 -38.36 -0.70 -14.27
N SER A 94 -37.47 -0.50 -13.32
CA SER A 94 -37.42 -1.30 -12.11
C SER A 94 -38.58 -0.97 -11.15
N PRO A 95 -38.99 -1.95 -10.32
CA PRO A 95 -39.93 -1.69 -9.24
C PRO A 95 -39.37 -0.62 -8.29
N ILE A 96 -40.28 0.20 -7.74
CA ILE A 96 -39.95 1.18 -6.70
C ILE A 96 -39.28 0.46 -5.53
N LEU A 97 -38.08 0.92 -5.16
CA LEU A 97 -37.31 0.40 -4.05
C LEU A 97 -37.54 1.31 -2.83
N MET A 98 -37.86 0.70 -1.70
CA MET A 98 -38.07 1.41 -0.44
C MET A 98 -37.23 0.75 0.66
N VAL A 99 -37.04 1.48 1.76
CA VAL A 99 -36.42 0.94 2.97
C VAL A 99 -37.49 0.71 4.01
N GLU A 100 -37.60 -0.52 4.50
CA GLU A 100 -38.42 -0.86 5.66
C GLU A 100 -37.67 -0.50 6.95
N LEU A 101 -38.32 0.31 7.77
CA LEU A 101 -37.85 0.80 9.05
C LEU A 101 -38.82 0.33 10.15
N GLY A 102 -38.27 -0.07 11.29
CA GLY A 102 -39.02 -0.42 12.49
C GLY A 102 -38.82 0.60 13.61
N ASP A 103 -39.87 0.89 14.36
CA ASP A 103 -39.79 1.69 15.58
C ASP A 103 -39.80 0.74 16.80
N PRO A 104 -38.71 0.67 17.60
CA PRO A 104 -38.68 -0.18 18.78
C PRO A 104 -39.70 0.22 19.85
N ALA A 105 -40.16 1.48 19.85
CA ALA A 105 -41.19 1.95 20.78
C ALA A 105 -42.61 1.58 20.30
N ASN A 106 -42.82 1.37 19.00
CA ASN A 106 -44.12 1.13 18.40
C ASN A 106 -44.06 -0.01 17.35
N PRO A 107 -44.01 -1.28 17.80
CA PRO A 107 -43.84 -2.43 16.90
C PRO A 107 -45.04 -2.72 16.00
N ASP A 108 -46.20 -2.10 16.27
CA ASP A 108 -47.44 -2.30 15.50
C ASP A 108 -47.44 -1.58 14.14
N PHE A 109 -46.45 -0.71 13.91
CA PHE A 109 -46.32 0.07 12.68
C PHE A 109 -45.08 -0.33 11.89
N VAL A 110 -45.21 -0.21 10.57
CA VAL A 110 -44.15 -0.35 9.58
C VAL A 110 -43.89 1.04 9.00
N TYR A 111 -42.63 1.45 8.99
CA TYR A 111 -42.22 2.74 8.43
C TYR A 111 -41.50 2.51 7.11
N LEU A 112 -41.95 3.16 6.04
CA LEU A 112 -41.36 3.02 4.71
C LEU A 112 -40.67 4.32 4.34
N LEU A 113 -39.37 4.24 4.10
CA LEU A 113 -38.58 5.36 3.61
C LEU A 113 -38.46 5.27 2.09
N ALA A 114 -38.90 6.31 1.39
CA ALA A 114 -38.94 6.38 -0.07
C ALA A 114 -38.18 7.60 -0.59
N HIS A 115 -37.69 7.51 -1.83
CA HIS A 115 -37.00 8.60 -2.50
C HIS A 115 -37.91 9.30 -3.51
N ILE A 116 -37.72 10.61 -3.70
CA ILE A 116 -38.53 11.43 -4.61
C ILE A 116 -38.47 10.98 -6.08
N GLN A 117 -37.47 10.17 -6.45
CA GLN A 117 -37.32 9.64 -7.81
C GLN A 117 -38.21 8.41 -8.08
N ASP A 118 -38.81 7.81 -7.05
CA ASP A 118 -39.69 6.63 -7.13
C ASP A 118 -41.11 7.00 -7.61
N ARG A 119 -41.21 7.59 -8.81
CA ARG A 119 -42.21 8.65 -9.10
C ARG A 119 -43.69 8.32 -9.37
N PRO A 120 -44.21 7.12 -9.67
CA PRO A 120 -45.66 7.02 -9.83
C PRO A 120 -46.37 6.98 -8.46
N GLY A 121 -46.84 8.14 -7.98
CA GLY A 121 -47.79 8.25 -6.85
C GLY A 121 -47.29 9.05 -5.63
N LEU A 122 -45.98 9.16 -5.43
CA LEU A 122 -45.40 9.75 -4.20
C LEU A 122 -44.98 11.23 -4.32
N GLY A 123 -44.81 11.74 -5.55
CA GLY A 123 -44.07 12.98 -5.80
C GLY A 123 -44.65 14.26 -5.20
N SER A 124 -45.97 14.33 -4.98
CA SER A 124 -46.62 15.52 -4.40
C SER A 124 -46.32 15.73 -2.92
N PHE A 125 -45.80 14.71 -2.22
CA PHE A 125 -45.68 14.73 -0.76
C PHE A 125 -44.33 15.19 -0.25
N PHE A 126 -43.34 15.38 -1.12
CA PHE A 126 -41.96 15.62 -0.68
C PHE A 126 -41.68 17.07 -0.27
N TYR A 127 -42.50 18.08 -0.61
CA TYR A 127 -42.32 19.49 -0.22
C TYR A 127 -40.85 19.98 -0.17
N ALA A 128 -40.08 19.72 -1.24
CA ALA A 128 -38.65 20.02 -1.40
C ALA A 128 -37.64 19.10 -0.66
N SER A 129 -38.10 18.13 0.14
CA SER A 129 -37.29 17.01 0.62
C SER A 129 -36.97 16.03 -0.52
N LYS A 130 -35.87 15.28 -0.38
CA LYS A 130 -35.58 14.14 -1.28
C LYS A 130 -36.15 12.82 -0.78
N LEU A 131 -36.39 12.75 0.52
CA LEU A 131 -36.78 11.55 1.24
C LEU A 131 -38.00 11.82 2.12
N ALA A 132 -38.89 10.84 2.17
CA ALA A 132 -40.08 10.87 2.99
C ALA A 132 -40.26 9.51 3.67
N ILE A 133 -40.68 9.54 4.93
CA ILE A 133 -41.05 8.37 5.71
C ILE A 133 -42.57 8.32 5.79
N PHE A 134 -43.12 7.17 5.44
CA PHE A 134 -44.52 6.84 5.50
C PHE A 134 -44.75 5.83 6.61
N LYS A 135 -45.81 5.99 7.40
CA LYS A 135 -46.18 5.12 8.51
C LYS A 135 -47.42 4.34 8.13
N PHE A 136 -47.36 3.02 8.20
CA PHE A 136 -48.48 2.12 7.92
C PHE A 136 -48.67 1.14 9.07
N THR A 137 -49.89 0.64 9.22
CA THR A 137 -50.19 -0.57 9.99
C THR A 137 -49.94 -1.81 9.14
N TYR A 138 -49.71 -2.96 9.78
CA TYR A 138 -49.61 -4.23 9.07
C TYR A 138 -50.89 -4.57 8.29
N THR A 139 -52.06 -4.25 8.83
CA THR A 139 -53.35 -4.50 8.16
C THR A 139 -53.52 -3.66 6.90
N GLU A 140 -52.98 -2.45 6.84
CA GLU A 140 -52.98 -1.64 5.61
C GLU A 140 -52.08 -2.21 4.53
N LEU A 141 -50.88 -2.67 4.89
CA LEU A 141 -49.89 -3.18 3.93
C LEU A 141 -50.23 -4.57 3.41
N PHE A 142 -50.77 -5.42 4.28
CA PHE A 142 -51.04 -6.82 3.97
C PHE A 142 -52.52 -7.12 3.79
N GLY A 143 -53.43 -6.28 4.25
CA GLY A 143 -54.88 -6.52 4.23
C GLY A 143 -55.39 -7.19 5.51
N GLU A 144 -56.71 -7.15 5.69
CA GLU A 144 -57.41 -7.84 6.77
C GLU A 144 -57.75 -9.27 6.32
N GLY A 145 -56.94 -10.25 6.73
CA GLY A 145 -57.20 -11.63 6.38
C GLY A 145 -56.09 -12.60 6.77
N MET A 146 -56.45 -13.86 6.96
CA MET A 146 -55.46 -14.91 7.24
C MET A 146 -54.51 -15.13 6.06
N ASP A 147 -54.99 -14.99 4.83
CA ASP A 147 -54.17 -15.18 3.62
C ASP A 147 -53.03 -14.15 3.52
N SER A 148 -53.32 -12.92 3.92
CA SER A 148 -52.37 -11.82 4.02
C SER A 148 -51.22 -12.11 4.98
N ILE A 149 -51.54 -12.57 6.18
CA ILE A 149 -50.58 -12.98 7.21
C ILE A 149 -49.76 -14.18 6.71
N VAL A 150 -50.42 -15.16 6.07
CA VAL A 150 -49.75 -16.33 5.50
C VAL A 150 -48.76 -15.92 4.40
N ASN A 151 -49.13 -14.98 3.53
CA ASN A 151 -48.24 -14.46 2.48
C ASN A 151 -47.05 -13.70 3.05
N TYR A 152 -47.26 -12.88 4.09
CA TYR A 152 -46.18 -12.21 4.81
C TYR A 152 -45.20 -13.22 5.42
N ILE A 153 -45.70 -14.23 6.14
CA ILE A 153 -44.87 -15.27 6.75
C ILE A 153 -44.07 -16.03 5.68
N LYS A 154 -44.68 -16.32 4.52
CA LYS A 154 -43.99 -16.95 3.38
C LYS A 154 -42.87 -16.06 2.84
N ALA A 155 -43.14 -14.78 2.60
CA ALA A 155 -42.13 -13.83 2.11
C ALA A 155 -40.97 -13.68 3.11
N ALA A 156 -41.28 -13.51 4.41
CA ALA A 156 -40.29 -13.44 5.48
C ALA A 156 -39.44 -14.72 5.56
N LYS A 157 -40.05 -15.90 5.37
CA LYS A 157 -39.34 -17.17 5.33
C LYS A 157 -38.37 -17.25 4.14
N ILE A 158 -38.80 -16.86 2.95
CA ILE A 158 -37.95 -16.84 1.75
C ILE A 158 -36.75 -15.91 1.96
N ALA A 159 -36.99 -14.69 2.43
CA ALA A 159 -35.94 -13.71 2.71
C ALA A 159 -34.94 -14.23 3.77
N ARG A 160 -35.43 -14.87 4.83
CA ARG A 160 -34.57 -15.51 5.85
C ARG A 160 -33.70 -16.61 5.25
N ASP A 161 -34.28 -17.48 4.43
CA ASP A 161 -33.56 -18.60 3.83
C ASP A 161 -32.49 -18.10 2.82
N GLU A 162 -32.75 -16.99 2.13
CA GLU A 162 -31.77 -16.30 1.30
C GLU A 162 -30.61 -15.71 2.12
N ILE A 163 -30.91 -14.94 3.17
CA ILE A 163 -29.89 -14.37 4.08
C ILE A 163 -29.04 -15.49 4.68
N PHE A 164 -29.66 -16.60 5.08
CA PHE A 164 -28.95 -17.77 5.61
C PHE A 164 -27.99 -18.36 4.59
N SER A 165 -28.43 -18.51 3.33
CA SER A 165 -27.60 -19.02 2.22
C SER A 165 -26.41 -18.09 1.93
N GLN A 166 -26.64 -16.79 1.88
CA GLN A 166 -25.57 -15.79 1.70
C GLN A 166 -24.57 -15.82 2.86
N THR A 167 -25.07 -15.95 4.10
CA THR A 167 -24.22 -16.05 5.30
C THR A 167 -23.34 -17.30 5.26
N LEU A 168 -23.89 -18.43 4.82
CA LEU A 168 -23.14 -19.68 4.67
C LEU A 168 -22.04 -19.54 3.61
N ALA A 169 -22.38 -18.99 2.44
CA ALA A 169 -21.41 -18.75 1.36
C ALA A 169 -20.28 -17.82 1.81
N LEU A 170 -20.60 -16.75 2.55
CA LEU A 170 -19.61 -15.83 3.09
C LEU A 170 -18.68 -16.53 4.10
N LYS A 171 -19.23 -17.40 4.94
CA LYS A 171 -18.44 -18.20 5.90
C LYS A 171 -17.45 -19.13 5.19
N GLU A 172 -17.88 -19.81 4.12
CA GLU A 172 -17.01 -20.65 3.30
C GLU A 172 -15.90 -19.84 2.63
N ALA A 173 -16.22 -18.65 2.11
CA ALA A 173 -15.24 -17.74 1.53
C ALA A 173 -14.19 -17.27 2.55
N ILE A 174 -14.61 -16.95 3.78
CA ILE A 174 -13.70 -16.59 4.89
C ILE A 174 -12.80 -17.77 5.24
N GLU A 175 -13.34 -18.99 5.33
CA GLU A 175 -12.53 -20.17 5.64
C GLU A 175 -11.48 -20.44 4.56
N GLN A 176 -11.86 -20.30 3.28
CA GLN A 176 -10.93 -20.42 2.17
C GLN A 176 -9.82 -19.36 2.23
N LYS A 177 -10.16 -18.10 2.53
CA LYS A 177 -9.16 -17.04 2.68
C LYS A 177 -8.23 -17.28 3.86
N ASN A 178 -8.71 -17.85 4.94
CA ASN A 178 -7.87 -18.24 6.07
C ASN A 178 -6.89 -19.35 5.70
N LYS A 179 -7.30 -20.32 4.87
CA LYS A 179 -6.40 -21.36 4.34
C LYS A 179 -5.31 -20.76 3.45
N GLU A 180 -5.67 -19.84 2.55
CA GLU A 180 -4.70 -19.11 1.72
C GLU A 180 -3.71 -18.31 2.58
N ASN A 181 -4.19 -17.58 3.59
CA ASN A 181 -3.35 -16.82 4.51
C ASN A 181 -2.37 -17.72 5.29
N ALA A 182 -2.79 -18.90 5.71
CA ALA A 182 -1.91 -19.88 6.35
C ALA A 182 -0.78 -20.33 5.40
N GLN A 183 -1.08 -20.54 4.11
CA GLN A 183 -0.07 -20.88 3.10
C GLN A 183 0.93 -19.74 2.89
N TYR A 184 0.46 -18.49 2.82
CA TYR A 184 1.34 -17.33 2.71
C TYR A 184 2.26 -17.17 3.92
N ALA A 185 1.74 -17.41 5.14
CA ALA A 185 2.55 -17.39 6.35
C ALA A 185 3.67 -18.44 6.31
N GLN A 186 3.37 -19.66 5.84
CA GLN A 186 4.36 -20.72 5.67
C GLN A 186 5.43 -20.35 4.64
N LEU A 187 5.03 -19.81 3.48
CA LEU A 187 5.97 -19.36 2.45
C LEU A 187 6.88 -18.26 2.95
N SER A 188 6.32 -17.27 3.66
CA SER A 188 7.08 -16.19 4.29
C SER A 188 8.14 -16.73 5.26
N GLY A 189 7.77 -17.70 6.09
CA GLY A 189 8.72 -18.38 6.99
C GLY A 189 9.87 -19.07 6.25
N CYS A 190 9.57 -19.76 5.14
CA CYS A 190 10.60 -20.40 4.30
C CYS A 190 11.55 -19.39 3.67
N LEU A 191 11.01 -18.30 3.11
CA LEU A 191 11.79 -17.22 2.52
C LEU A 191 12.69 -16.54 3.55
N PHE A 192 12.19 -16.29 4.75
CA PHE A 192 12.98 -15.72 5.84
C PHE A 192 14.15 -16.63 6.23
N GLY A 193 13.90 -17.94 6.33
CA GLY A 193 14.95 -18.94 6.56
C GLY A 193 16.03 -18.92 5.47
N LYS A 194 15.62 -18.88 4.20
CA LYS A 194 16.55 -18.79 3.07
C LYS A 194 17.35 -17.49 3.07
N LEU A 195 16.71 -16.36 3.36
CA LEU A 195 17.37 -15.06 3.44
C LEU A 195 18.43 -15.04 4.54
N LYS A 196 18.14 -15.64 5.70
CA LYS A 196 19.11 -15.80 6.79
C LYS A 196 20.34 -16.59 6.33
N LEU A 197 20.14 -17.73 5.67
CA LEU A 197 21.24 -18.55 5.14
C LEU A 197 22.08 -17.80 4.11
N MET A 198 21.44 -17.08 3.18
CA MET A 198 22.15 -16.28 2.17
C MET A 198 22.97 -15.16 2.80
N LYS A 199 22.45 -14.54 3.88
CA LYS A 199 23.19 -13.52 4.62
C LYS A 199 24.44 -14.10 5.29
N GLU A 200 24.32 -15.25 5.96
CA GLU A 200 25.46 -15.94 6.58
C GLU A 200 26.52 -16.35 5.52
N GLN A 201 26.08 -16.85 4.36
CA GLN A 201 26.98 -17.16 3.23
C GLN A 201 27.69 -15.91 2.69
N HIS A 202 26.97 -14.79 2.58
CA HIS A 202 27.53 -13.53 2.11
C HIS A 202 28.56 -12.97 3.10
N GLU A 203 28.28 -13.02 4.41
CA GLU A 203 29.22 -12.61 5.46
C GLU A 203 30.50 -13.46 5.40
N SER A 204 30.38 -14.78 5.33
CA SER A 204 31.53 -15.68 5.19
C SER A 204 32.35 -15.42 3.92
N SER A 205 31.68 -15.25 2.78
CA SER A 205 32.36 -14.94 1.51
C SER A 205 33.07 -13.58 1.55
N SER A 206 32.46 -12.59 2.20
CA SER A 206 33.04 -11.25 2.40
C SER A 206 34.31 -11.31 3.26
N GLU A 207 34.30 -12.12 4.33
CA GLU A 207 35.49 -12.37 5.14
C GLU A 207 36.61 -13.05 4.35
N GLN A 208 36.28 -14.06 3.54
CA GLN A 208 37.26 -14.71 2.65
C GLN A 208 37.89 -13.72 1.68
N ILE A 209 37.07 -12.86 1.05
CA ILE A 209 37.56 -11.81 0.14
C ILE A 209 38.48 -10.83 0.88
N ARG A 210 38.12 -10.42 2.11
CA ARG A 210 38.97 -9.55 2.93
C ARG A 210 40.32 -10.18 3.22
N HIS A 211 40.35 -11.48 3.56
CA HIS A 211 41.58 -12.21 3.82
C HIS A 211 42.45 -12.37 2.58
N LEU A 212 41.86 -12.75 1.44
CA LEU A 212 42.57 -12.83 0.15
C LEU A 212 43.16 -11.47 -0.26
N ASN A 213 42.41 -10.39 -0.08
CA ASN A 213 42.89 -9.04 -0.38
C ASN A 213 44.05 -8.62 0.53
N SER A 214 44.04 -8.99 1.80
CA SER A 214 45.17 -8.68 2.71
C SER A 214 46.43 -9.46 2.31
N GLN A 215 46.30 -10.73 1.91
CA GLN A 215 47.39 -11.55 1.39
C GLN A 215 47.96 -10.99 0.08
N LEU A 216 47.11 -10.60 -0.86
CA LEU A 216 47.56 -9.98 -2.11
C LEU A 216 48.29 -8.66 -1.87
N LYS A 217 47.85 -7.88 -0.88
CA LYS A 217 48.50 -6.61 -0.53
C LYS A 217 49.90 -6.83 0.06
N SER A 218 50.08 -7.84 0.92
CA SER A 218 51.41 -8.17 1.46
C SER A 218 52.35 -8.72 0.39
N GLN A 219 51.85 -9.58 -0.51
CA GLN A 219 52.64 -10.09 -1.63
C GLN A 219 53.06 -8.99 -2.61
N ARG A 220 52.15 -8.06 -2.95
CA ARG A 220 52.50 -6.91 -3.80
C ARG A 220 53.57 -6.04 -3.16
N LYS A 221 53.48 -5.80 -1.85
CA LYS A 221 54.48 -5.02 -1.14
C LYS A 221 55.84 -5.73 -1.13
N ALA A 222 55.88 -7.03 -0.85
CA ALA A 222 57.13 -7.81 -0.90
C ALA A 222 57.75 -7.78 -2.31
N GLY A 223 56.95 -7.96 -3.37
CA GLY A 223 57.44 -7.87 -4.74
C GLY A 223 57.91 -6.46 -5.14
N GLN A 224 57.28 -5.41 -4.61
CA GLN A 224 57.76 -4.02 -4.80
C GLN A 224 59.07 -3.78 -4.06
N ASP A 225 59.18 -4.21 -2.80
CA ASP A 225 60.41 -4.06 -2.01
C ASP A 225 61.60 -4.83 -2.65
N GLU A 226 61.36 -5.98 -3.28
CA GLU A 226 62.37 -6.72 -4.06
C GLU A 226 62.79 -5.98 -5.34
N LEU A 227 61.82 -5.45 -6.11
CA LEU A 227 62.09 -4.66 -7.31
C LEU A 227 62.85 -3.37 -7.00
N ASP A 228 62.49 -2.68 -5.92
CA ASP A 228 63.13 -1.43 -5.50
C ASP A 228 64.59 -1.68 -5.07
N GLN A 229 64.87 -2.77 -4.35
CA GLN A 229 66.24 -3.20 -4.01
C GLN A 229 67.08 -3.52 -5.26
N ASP A 230 66.48 -4.10 -6.30
CA ASP A 230 67.15 -4.38 -7.55
C ASP A 230 67.46 -3.11 -8.37
N LEU A 231 66.81 -1.98 -8.08
CA LEU A 231 67.07 -0.70 -8.75
C LEU A 231 68.08 0.19 -8.00
N GLU A 232 68.44 -0.12 -6.76
CA GLU A 232 69.38 0.67 -5.94
C GLU A 232 70.85 0.44 -6.29
N CYS A 233 71.64 1.52 -6.35
CA CYS A 233 73.08 1.49 -6.56
C CYS A 233 73.78 0.52 -5.60
N LEU A 234 74.54 -0.45 -6.13
CA LEU A 234 75.25 -1.44 -5.31
C LEU A 234 76.32 -0.83 -4.39
N LEU A 235 76.72 0.42 -4.63
CA LEU A 235 77.77 1.10 -3.88
C LEU A 235 77.22 1.91 -2.69
N CYS A 236 76.20 2.74 -2.89
CA CYS A 236 75.60 3.55 -1.82
C CYS A 236 74.29 3.02 -1.26
N ARG A 237 73.58 2.15 -2.00
CA ARG A 237 72.21 1.68 -1.68
C ARG A 237 71.22 2.81 -1.36
N ASN A 238 71.41 3.98 -1.95
CA ASN A 238 70.62 5.18 -1.66
C ASN A 238 70.12 5.92 -2.91
N SER A 239 70.69 5.61 -4.08
CA SER A 239 70.35 6.25 -5.35
C SER A 239 70.08 5.16 -6.39
N VAL A 240 69.19 5.43 -7.35
CA VAL A 240 68.86 4.49 -8.43
C VAL A 240 70.09 4.25 -9.33
N LYS A 241 70.29 3.01 -9.77
CA LYS A 241 71.33 2.65 -10.75
C LYS A 241 71.03 3.38 -12.06
N ASN A 242 71.91 4.26 -12.51
CA ASN A 242 71.72 5.01 -13.76
C ASN A 242 72.99 5.06 -14.61
N ILE A 243 74.00 4.25 -14.30
CA ILE A 243 75.25 4.17 -15.07
C ILE A 243 75.44 2.77 -15.65
N VAL A 244 75.60 2.70 -16.97
CA VAL A 244 76.02 1.49 -17.69
C VAL A 244 77.55 1.46 -17.85
N PHE A 245 78.17 0.33 -17.52
CA PHE A 245 79.61 0.12 -17.73
C PHE A 245 79.90 -0.62 -19.03
N LEU A 246 80.79 -0.06 -19.87
CA LEU A 246 81.20 -0.66 -21.13
C LEU A 246 82.61 -1.27 -21.01
N PRO A 247 82.87 -2.44 -21.64
CA PRO A 247 82.00 -3.14 -22.61
C PRO A 247 80.99 -4.11 -21.98
N CYS A 248 80.98 -4.31 -20.67
CA CYS A 248 80.23 -5.42 -20.06
C CYS A 248 78.71 -5.19 -19.93
N GLY A 249 78.21 -3.99 -20.18
CA GLY A 249 76.77 -3.66 -20.22
C GLY A 249 76.06 -3.62 -18.86
N HIS A 250 76.76 -3.82 -17.74
CA HIS A 250 76.13 -3.90 -16.42
C HIS A 250 75.75 -2.51 -15.89
N ILE A 251 74.51 -2.37 -15.41
CA ILE A 251 73.96 -1.16 -14.78
C ILE A 251 73.87 -1.43 -13.28
N VAL A 252 74.78 -0.84 -12.50
CA VAL A 252 75.00 -1.30 -11.10
C VAL A 252 75.26 -0.19 -10.11
N ALA A 253 75.51 1.02 -10.60
CA ALA A 253 75.89 2.15 -9.77
C ALA A 253 75.16 3.42 -10.22
N CYS A 254 75.03 4.37 -9.30
CA CYS A 254 74.57 5.71 -9.60
C CYS A 254 75.74 6.62 -10.04
N LYS A 255 75.39 7.72 -10.69
CA LYS A 255 76.31 8.76 -11.16
C LYS A 255 77.28 9.26 -10.08
N GLU A 256 76.77 9.57 -8.90
CA GLU A 256 77.56 10.11 -7.78
C GLU A 256 78.62 9.11 -7.33
N CYS A 257 78.26 7.84 -7.10
CA CYS A 257 79.24 6.82 -6.71
C CYS A 257 80.30 6.57 -7.79
N VAL A 258 79.92 6.63 -9.07
CA VAL A 258 80.87 6.44 -10.17
C VAL A 258 81.89 7.58 -10.24
N ILE A 259 81.46 8.81 -10.00
CA ILE A 259 82.33 10.00 -10.02
C ILE A 259 83.16 10.08 -8.73
N ASP A 260 82.52 9.98 -7.57
CA ASP A 260 83.16 10.30 -6.28
C ASP A 260 83.94 9.12 -5.71
N GLN A 261 83.38 7.90 -5.79
CA GLN A 261 84.00 6.71 -5.22
C GLN A 261 84.90 5.99 -6.23
N MET A 262 84.42 5.79 -7.47
CA MET A 262 85.19 5.08 -8.50
C MET A 262 86.13 6.00 -9.29
N LYS A 263 85.97 7.33 -9.17
CA LYS A 263 86.79 8.36 -9.85
C LYS A 263 86.80 8.19 -11.38
N ILE A 264 85.67 7.74 -11.94
CA ILE A 264 85.47 7.58 -13.37
C ILE A 264 84.78 8.82 -13.92
N GLN A 265 85.33 9.42 -14.97
CA GLN A 265 84.66 10.48 -15.73
C GLN A 265 83.67 9.84 -16.71
N LEU A 266 82.44 10.36 -16.74
CA LEU A 266 81.38 9.86 -17.61
C LEU A 266 81.61 10.29 -19.06
N ASN A 267 81.17 9.46 -20.01
CA ASN A 267 81.24 9.69 -21.47
C ASN A 267 82.66 9.90 -22.03
N THR A 268 83.69 9.56 -21.25
CA THR A 268 85.09 9.66 -21.67
C THR A 268 85.71 8.27 -21.66
N PRO A 269 86.31 7.81 -22.78
CA PRO A 269 87.07 6.57 -22.79
C PRO A 269 88.23 6.67 -21.79
N THR A 270 88.35 5.71 -20.87
CA THR A 270 89.44 5.64 -19.88
C THR A 270 90.74 5.20 -20.55
N GLY A 271 91.34 6.11 -21.32
CA GLY A 271 92.62 5.90 -21.99
C GLY A 271 93.80 5.94 -21.01
N ARG A 272 94.49 4.79 -20.86
CA ARG A 272 95.88 4.65 -20.37
C ARG A 272 96.20 5.03 -18.91
N ARG A 273 95.28 4.92 -17.94
CA ARG A 273 95.69 4.85 -16.51
C ARG A 273 96.15 3.43 -16.17
N ALA A 274 97.28 3.30 -15.45
CA ALA A 274 97.94 2.03 -15.13
C ALA A 274 97.14 1.12 -14.17
N GLN A 275 96.12 1.65 -13.47
CA GLN A 275 95.14 0.87 -12.72
C GLN A 275 93.78 1.00 -13.41
N GLY A 276 93.35 -0.07 -14.08
CA GLY A 276 92.02 -0.14 -14.69
C GLY A 276 90.96 -0.41 -13.63
N VAL A 277 89.86 0.37 -13.63
CA VAL A 277 88.72 0.11 -12.75
C VAL A 277 87.93 -1.08 -13.29
N LEU A 278 87.51 -2.00 -12.41
CA LEU A 278 86.74 -3.19 -12.77
C LEU A 278 85.25 -3.01 -12.44
N CYS A 279 84.39 -3.61 -13.24
CA CYS A 279 82.96 -3.68 -12.97
C CYS A 279 82.72 -4.42 -11.63
N PRO A 280 81.93 -3.85 -10.69
CA PRO A 280 81.63 -4.49 -9.41
C PRO A 280 80.98 -5.87 -9.54
N LEU A 281 80.13 -6.09 -10.56
CA LEU A 281 79.44 -7.36 -10.80
C LEU A 281 80.34 -8.41 -11.49
N CYS A 282 80.77 -8.16 -12.72
CA CYS A 282 81.43 -9.19 -13.55
C CYS A 282 82.97 -9.11 -13.56
N LYS A 283 83.56 -8.16 -12.82
CA LYS A 283 85.01 -7.90 -12.75
C LYS A 283 85.69 -7.59 -14.09
N THR A 284 84.93 -7.37 -15.16
CA THR A 284 85.47 -6.93 -16.46
C THR A 284 85.96 -5.48 -16.37
N LYS A 285 87.08 -5.16 -17.02
CA LYS A 285 87.67 -3.82 -17.03
C LYS A 285 86.75 -2.80 -17.71
N ILE A 286 86.43 -1.72 -17.00
CA ILE A 286 85.57 -0.62 -17.47
C ILE A 286 86.40 0.28 -18.39
N ARG A 287 85.97 0.39 -19.64
CA ARG A 287 86.56 1.27 -20.67
C ARG A 287 85.84 2.61 -20.77
N GLU A 288 84.55 2.62 -20.45
CA GLU A 288 83.70 3.80 -20.51
C GLU A 288 82.51 3.58 -19.57
N ALA A 289 82.02 4.67 -18.97
CA ALA A 289 80.80 4.68 -18.17
C ALA A 289 79.86 5.73 -18.74
N ARG A 290 78.61 5.34 -19.02
CA ARG A 290 77.59 6.24 -19.57
C ARG A 290 76.37 6.28 -18.67
N GLU A 291 75.76 7.45 -18.61
CA GLU A 291 74.47 7.62 -17.95
C GLU A 291 73.36 7.06 -18.85
N VAL A 292 72.42 6.35 -18.24
CA VAL A 292 71.22 5.79 -18.88
C VAL A 292 70.00 6.30 -18.15
N TYR A 293 68.97 6.61 -18.92
CA TYR A 293 67.69 7.11 -18.42
C TYR A 293 66.64 6.01 -18.65
N PHE A 294 65.85 5.71 -17.63
CA PHE A 294 64.77 4.73 -17.64
C PHE A 294 63.41 5.43 -17.73
#